data_AF-A0AAW0E5F0-F1
#
_entry.id   AF-A0AAW0E5F0-F1
#
_cell.length_a   1.000
_cell.length_b   1.000
_cell.length_c   1.000
_cell.angle_alpha   90.00
_cell.angle_beta   90.00
_cell.angle_gamma   90.00
#
_symmetry.space_group_name_H-M   'P 1'
#
loop_
_entity.id
_entity.type
_entity.pdbx_description
1 polymer ?
#
loop_
_entity_poly.entity_id
_entity_poly.type
_entity_poly.pdbx_seq_one_letter_code
_entity_poly.pdbx_strand_id
1 'polypeptide(L)'
;MRPHVPGLLEWLQDSNWPPYEGCWRQLERFPELTIDPIRDELRKGEDGWWELSLLRFLHQAAPPPMIDKARGEIERIAQCPTQEEIDNDVVELAHECLQQMDDEGERRKM
;
A
#
# COMPACT_ATOMS: atom_id res chain seq x y z
N MET A 1 -6.75 -10.25 15.39
CA MET A 1 -6.08 -9.64 14.21
C MET A 1 -5.34 -8.36 14.53
N ARG A 2 -5.99 -7.32 15.09
CA ARG A 2 -5.36 -6.00 15.34
C ARG A 2 -3.91 -6.01 15.90
N PRO A 3 -3.55 -6.78 16.95
CA PRO A 3 -2.18 -6.74 17.47
C PRO A 3 -1.13 -7.41 16.55
N HIS A 4 -1.55 -8.12 15.50
CA HIS A 4 -0.66 -8.88 14.63
C HIS A 4 -0.47 -8.26 13.25
N VAL A 5 -1.24 -7.23 12.89
CA VAL A 5 -1.18 -6.63 11.55
C VAL A 5 0.23 -6.14 11.20
N PRO A 6 0.93 -5.35 12.05
CA PRO A 6 2.29 -4.91 11.72
C PRO A 6 3.24 -6.07 11.45
N GLY A 7 3.26 -7.10 12.31
CA GLY A 7 4.11 -8.27 12.13
C GLY A 7 3.74 -9.14 10.93
N LEU A 8 2.49 -9.08 10.44
CA LEU A 8 2.10 -9.74 9.18
C LEU A 8 2.54 -8.92 7.97
N LEU A 9 2.53 -7.59 8.06
CA LEU A 9 2.99 -6.70 6.99
C LEU A 9 4.51 -6.82 6.79
N GLU A 10 5.29 -7.07 7.85
CA GLU A 10 6.73 -7.32 7.76
C GLU A 10 7.05 -8.49 6.81
N TRP A 11 6.22 -9.55 6.79
CA TRP A 11 6.39 -10.66 5.86
C TRP A 11 6.08 -10.31 4.41
N LEU A 12 5.61 -9.09 4.12
CA LEU A 12 5.39 -8.59 2.77
C LEU A 12 6.61 -7.84 2.20
N GLN A 13 7.74 -7.77 2.92
CA GLN A 13 8.98 -7.16 2.40
C GLN A 13 9.53 -7.91 1.17
N ASP A 14 9.40 -9.24 1.13
CA ASP A 14 9.93 -10.06 0.03
C ASP A 14 8.93 -11.15 -0.37
N SER A 15 8.47 -11.08 -1.62
CA SER A 15 7.55 -12.05 -2.21
C SER A 15 8.10 -13.48 -2.33
N ASN A 16 9.41 -13.66 -2.19
CA ASN A 16 10.06 -14.97 -2.20
C ASN A 16 10.03 -15.64 -0.83
N TRP A 17 9.68 -14.93 0.25
CA TRP A 17 9.63 -15.52 1.57
C TRP A 17 8.47 -16.52 1.69
N PRO A 18 8.71 -17.75 2.21
CA PRO A 18 7.65 -18.74 2.34
C PRO A 18 6.37 -18.25 3.05
N PRO A 19 6.43 -17.36 4.06
CA PRO A 19 5.24 -16.81 4.71
C PRO A 19 4.45 -15.77 3.89
N TYR A 20 5.01 -15.21 2.82
CA TYR A 20 4.45 -14.04 2.10
C TYR A 20 2.99 -14.25 1.69
N GLU A 21 2.72 -15.31 0.93
CA GLU A 21 1.37 -15.59 0.41
C GLU A 21 0.37 -15.89 1.54
N GLY A 22 0.82 -16.52 2.62
CA GLY A 22 0.00 -16.79 3.80
C GLY A 22 -0.39 -15.50 4.53
N CYS A 23 0.57 -14.59 4.70
CA CYS A 23 0.36 -13.31 5.35
C CYS A 23 -0.54 -12.40 4.50
N TRP A 24 -0.29 -12.33 3.18
CA TRP A 24 -1.11 -11.60 2.23
C TRP A 24 -2.59 -12.00 2.33
N ARG A 25 -2.88 -13.30 2.16
CA ARG A 25 -4.27 -13.81 2.21
C ARG A 25 -4.93 -13.56 3.56
N GLN A 26 -4.16 -13.59 4.64
CA GLN A 26 -4.72 -13.32 5.97
C GLN A 26 -5.04 -11.83 6.17
N LEU A 27 -4.22 -10.93 5.62
CA LEU A 27 -4.43 -9.48 5.65
C LEU A 27 -5.58 -9.05 4.76
N GLU A 28 -5.71 -9.64 3.57
CA GLU A 28 -6.80 -9.38 2.60
C GLU A 28 -8.19 -9.67 3.17
N ARG A 29 -8.30 -10.51 4.20
CA ARG A 29 -9.58 -10.76 4.90
C ARG A 29 -10.03 -9.60 5.80
N PHE A 30 -9.11 -8.70 6.14
CA PHE A 30 -9.33 -7.57 7.04
C PHE A 30 -8.55 -6.33 6.55
N PRO A 31 -8.76 -5.89 5.29
CA PRO A 31 -8.00 -4.78 4.71
C PRO A 31 -8.22 -3.48 5.49
N GLU A 32 -9.33 -3.39 6.23
CA GLU A 32 -9.63 -2.23 7.05
C GLU A 32 -8.68 -2.00 8.22
N LEU A 33 -7.97 -3.05 8.63
CA LEU A 33 -7.01 -3.01 9.72
C LEU A 33 -5.58 -2.70 9.24
N THR A 34 -5.32 -2.73 7.92
CA THR A 34 -3.97 -2.57 7.36
C THR A 34 -3.65 -1.13 6.99
N ILE A 35 -4.66 -0.30 6.75
CA ILE A 35 -4.46 1.04 6.18
C ILE A 35 -3.59 1.96 7.03
N ASP A 36 -3.81 2.01 8.35
CA ASP A 36 -3.04 2.89 9.22
C ASP A 36 -1.59 2.42 9.35
N PRO A 37 -1.30 1.12 9.62
CA PRO A 37 0.07 0.60 9.58
C PRO A 37 0.78 0.80 8.24
N ILE A 38 0.09 0.58 7.11
CA ILE A 38 0.68 0.78 5.78
C ILE A 38 1.03 2.25 5.56
N ARG A 39 0.11 3.17 5.87
CA ARG A 39 0.37 4.62 5.76
C ARG A 39 1.57 5.02 6.60
N ASP A 40 1.68 4.50 7.83
CA ASP A 40 2.77 4.82 8.73
C ASP A 40 4.12 4.28 8.21
N GLU A 41 4.12 3.16 7.47
CA GLU A 41 5.31 2.63 6.79
C GLU A 41 5.70 3.46 5.57
N LEU A 42 4.75 3.76 4.67
CA LEU A 42 4.96 4.61 3.48
C LEU A 42 5.45 6.02 3.81
N ARG A 43 5.15 6.50 5.02
CA ARG A 43 5.66 7.79 5.52
C ARG A 43 7.16 7.75 5.77
N LYS A 44 7.72 6.60 6.13
CA LYS A 44 9.15 6.49 6.45
C LYS A 44 10.01 6.59 5.20
N GLY A 45 9.60 5.99 4.08
CA GLY A 45 10.37 6.09 2.84
C GLY A 45 11.70 5.32 2.88
N GLU A 46 11.77 4.23 3.65
CA GLU A 46 13.04 3.56 4.00
C GLU A 46 13.31 2.25 3.23
N ASP A 47 12.29 1.59 2.69
CA ASP A 47 12.41 0.29 2.01
C ASP A 47 11.49 0.22 0.79
N GLY A 48 12.05 0.52 -0.39
CA GLY A 48 11.27 0.61 -1.63
C GLY A 48 10.61 -0.71 -2.05
N TRP A 49 11.25 -1.86 -1.79
CA TRP A 49 10.65 -3.18 -2.07
C TRP A 49 9.43 -3.44 -1.20
N TRP A 50 9.53 -3.08 0.09
CA TRP A 50 8.41 -3.23 0.99
C TRP A 50 7.28 -2.28 0.62
N GLU A 51 7.59 -1.00 0.38
CA GLU A 51 6.62 0.01 -0.05
C GLU A 51 5.88 -0.41 -1.32
N LEU A 52 6.60 -0.97 -2.31
CA LEU A 52 6.00 -1.52 -3.52
C LEU A 52 4.98 -2.62 -3.19
N SER A 53 5.33 -3.56 -2.31
CA SER A 53 4.43 -4.64 -1.88
C SER A 53 3.22 -4.11 -1.10
N LEU A 54 3.42 -3.09 -0.26
CA LEU A 54 2.34 -2.46 0.51
C LEU A 54 1.38 -1.66 -0.39
N LEU A 55 1.89 -0.88 -1.34
CA LEU A 55 1.07 -0.20 -2.34
C LEU A 55 0.31 -1.21 -3.20
N ARG A 56 0.94 -2.33 -3.59
CA ARG A 56 0.28 -3.40 -4.34
C ARG A 56 -0.87 -3.99 -3.54
N PHE A 57 -0.68 -4.17 -2.22
CA PHE A 57 -1.75 -4.61 -1.33
C PHE A 57 -2.90 -3.62 -1.31
N LEU A 58 -2.63 -2.31 -1.18
CA LEU A 58 -3.68 -1.29 -1.22
C LEU A 58 -4.44 -1.31 -2.55
N HIS A 59 -3.73 -1.33 -3.68
CA HIS A 59 -4.32 -1.34 -5.01
C HIS A 59 -5.23 -2.55 -5.25
N GLN A 60 -4.81 -3.74 -4.80
CA GLN A 60 -5.50 -5.00 -5.14
C GLN A 60 -6.51 -5.47 -4.11
N ALA A 61 -6.29 -5.20 -2.82
CA ALA A 61 -7.05 -5.78 -1.72
C ALA A 61 -7.81 -4.75 -0.88
N ALA A 62 -7.41 -3.48 -0.86
CA ALA A 62 -8.07 -2.48 -0.02
C ALA A 62 -9.31 -1.91 -0.72
N PRO A 63 -10.45 -1.77 -0.01
CA PRO A 63 -11.59 -1.04 -0.53
C PRO A 63 -11.17 0.40 -0.79
N PRO A 64 -11.58 1.00 -1.90
CA PRO A 64 -11.00 2.28 -2.25
C PRO A 64 -11.25 3.50 -1.37
N PRO A 65 -12.40 3.66 -0.69
CA PRO A 65 -12.54 4.73 0.30
C PRO A 65 -11.55 4.59 1.47
N MET A 66 -10.89 3.44 1.61
CA MET A 66 -9.84 3.23 2.59
C MET A 66 -8.49 3.73 2.08
N ILE A 67 -8.18 3.50 0.81
CA ILE A 67 -6.95 3.97 0.17
C ILE A 67 -6.83 5.50 0.32
N ASP A 68 -7.96 6.22 0.30
CA ASP A 68 -8.02 7.68 0.55
C ASP A 68 -7.35 8.11 1.87
N LYS A 69 -7.31 7.24 2.89
CA LYS A 69 -6.61 7.56 4.16
C LYS A 69 -5.08 7.57 4.02
N ALA A 70 -4.55 6.90 3.01
CA ALA A 70 -3.13 6.90 2.67
C ALA A 70 -2.80 7.87 1.53
N ARG A 71 -3.80 8.56 0.94
CA ARG A 71 -3.63 9.44 -0.23
C ARG A 71 -2.45 10.38 -0.11
N GLY A 72 -2.28 11.07 1.02
CA GLY A 72 -1.20 12.04 1.19
C GLY A 72 0.20 11.43 1.06
N GLU A 73 0.41 10.21 1.53
CA GLU A 73 1.71 9.52 1.38
C GLU A 73 1.88 8.99 -0.05
N ILE A 74 0.81 8.52 -0.69
CA ILE A 74 0.82 8.09 -2.10
C ILE A 74 1.12 9.29 -3.03
N GLU A 75 0.53 10.46 -2.76
CA GLU A 75 0.83 11.71 -3.46
C GLU A 75 2.28 12.14 -3.26
N ARG A 76 2.83 11.99 -2.04
CA ARG A 76 4.26 12.25 -1.77
C ARG A 76 5.13 11.36 -2.64
N ILE A 77 4.90 10.04 -2.65
CA ILE A 77 5.68 9.10 -3.48
C ILE A 77 5.58 9.47 -4.97
N ALA A 78 4.38 9.78 -5.45
CA ALA A 78 4.17 10.13 -6.85
C ALA A 78 4.85 11.45 -7.27
N GLN A 79 4.91 12.45 -6.39
CA GLN A 79 5.35 13.82 -6.73
C GLN A 79 6.76 14.16 -6.27
N CYS A 80 7.19 13.57 -5.16
CA CYS A 80 8.48 13.82 -4.51
C CYS A 80 9.06 12.50 -3.99
N PRO A 81 9.38 11.56 -4.90
CA PRO A 81 9.90 10.27 -4.49
C PRO A 81 11.32 10.36 -3.93
N THR A 82 11.66 9.41 -3.07
CA THR A 82 13.04 9.14 -2.69
C THR A 82 13.77 8.41 -3.83
N GLN A 83 15.10 8.35 -3.78
CA GLN A 83 15.86 7.57 -4.77
C GLN A 83 15.53 6.08 -4.69
N GLU A 84 15.31 5.56 -3.48
CA GLU A 84 14.92 4.16 -3.26
C GLU A 84 13.56 3.84 -3.91
N GLU A 85 12.60 4.76 -3.80
CA GLU A 85 11.28 4.62 -4.42
C GLU A 85 11.35 4.64 -5.96
N ILE A 86 12.27 5.42 -6.52
CA ILE A 86 12.54 5.44 -7.97
C ILE A 86 13.17 4.12 -8.40
N ASP A 87 14.20 3.67 -7.68
CA ASP A 87 14.99 2.49 -8.06
C ASP A 87 14.17 1.18 -7.98
N ASN A 88 13.08 1.18 -7.20
CA ASN A 88 12.18 0.03 -7.00
C ASN A 88 10.80 0.19 -7.67
N ASP A 89 10.65 1.11 -8.64
CA ASP A 89 9.42 1.33 -9.42
C ASP A 89 8.17 1.64 -8.57
N VAL A 90 8.34 2.17 -7.36
CA VAL A 90 7.23 2.48 -6.43
C VAL A 90 6.36 3.61 -6.99
N VAL A 91 6.97 4.53 -7.73
CA VAL A 91 6.34 5.73 -8.29
C VAL A 91 5.23 5.39 -9.31
N GLU A 92 5.47 4.40 -10.17
CA GLU A 92 4.48 3.99 -11.18
C GLU A 92 3.20 3.48 -10.52
N LEU A 93 3.36 2.60 -9.53
CA LEU A 93 2.22 2.04 -8.79
C LEU A 93 1.50 3.10 -7.92
N ALA A 94 2.23 4.09 -7.40
CA ALA A 94 1.60 5.21 -6.69
C ALA A 94 0.67 6.01 -7.63
N HIS A 95 1.09 6.26 -8.87
CA HIS A 95 0.23 6.91 -9.87
C HIS A 95 -1.02 6.08 -10.22
N GLU A 96 -0.86 4.76 -10.39
CA GLU A 96 -2.00 3.86 -10.63
C GLU A 96 -3.02 3.91 -9.49
N CYS A 97 -2.54 3.90 -8.24
CA CYS A 97 -3.41 4.03 -7.07
C CYS A 97 -4.19 5.35 -7.08
N LEU A 98 -3.53 6.48 -7.35
CA LEU A 98 -4.20 7.78 -7.40
C LEU A 98 -5.27 7.82 -8.50
N GLN A 99 -4.96 7.29 -9.67
CA GLN A 99 -5.91 7.21 -10.77
C GLN A 99 -7.14 6.37 -10.40
N GLN A 100 -6.94 5.20 -9.79
CA GLN A 100 -8.04 4.35 -9.31
C GLN A 100 -8.97 5.12 -8.37
N MET A 101 -8.40 5.87 -7.43
CA MET A 101 -9.17 6.62 -6.43
C MET A 101 -9.98 7.76 -7.07
N ASP A 102 -9.39 8.44 -8.05
CA ASP A 102 -10.06 9.53 -8.77
C ASP A 102 -11.22 9.01 -9.63
N ASP A 103 -11.01 7.90 -10.35
CA ASP A 103 -12.04 7.21 -11.15
C ASP A 103 -13.26 6.77 -10.30
N GLU A 104 -13.04 6.44 -9.03
CA GLU A 104 -14.12 6.06 -8.11
C GLU A 104 -14.80 7.25 -7.46
N GLY A 105 -14.05 8.32 -7.22
CA GLY A 105 -14.60 9.61 -6.84
C GLY A 105 -15.59 10.13 -7.89
N GLU A 106 -15.30 9.93 -9.18
CA GLU A 106 -16.21 10.26 -10.28
C GLU A 106 -17.45 9.35 -10.31
N ARG A 107 -17.25 8.03 -10.21
CA ARG A 107 -18.36 7.05 -10.18
C ARG A 107 -19.36 7.31 -9.05
N ARG A 108 -18.92 7.83 -7.89
CA ARG A 108 -19.80 8.15 -6.75
C ARG A 108 -20.61 9.44 -6.93
N LYS A 109 -20.22 10.32 -7.86
CA LYS A 109 -20.90 11.59 -8.13
C LYS A 109 -22.03 11.45 -9.17
N MET A 110 -22.07 10.34 -9.90
CA MET A 110 -23.13 9.97 -10.84
C MET A 110 -24.30 9.31 -10.14
#